data_AF-A0A7X4ADC8-F1
#
_entry.id   AF-A0A7X4ADC8-F1
#
_cell.length_a   1.000
_cell.length_b   1.000
_cell.length_c   1.000
_cell.angle_alpha   90.00
_cell.angle_beta   90.00
_cell.angle_gamma   90.00
#
_symmetry.space_group_name_H-M   'P 1'
#
loop_
_entity.id
_entity.type
_entity.pdbx_description
1 polymer ?
#
loop_
_entity_poly.entity_id
_entity_poly.type
_entity_poly.pdbx_seq_one_letter_code
_entity_poly.pdbx_strand_id
1 'polypeptide(L)'
;MRRAHPAWAAAVVLAACGTAPEEVMTWQEFVDVYVGLRTAELRSPDTVITEARRDSVLVAHGVTEEDLLAFAERYGDNVSFMEGVWSAVENRMVELSSRPDSVG
;
A
#
# COMPACT_ATOMS: atom_id res chain seq x y z
N MET A 1 -39.42 -0.74 -42.67
CA MET A 1 -40.12 0.54 -42.41
C MET A 1 -39.83 0.96 -40.97
N ARG A 2 -39.18 2.12 -40.79
CA ARG A 2 -38.82 2.77 -39.52
C ARG A 2 -40.06 3.17 -38.71
N ARG A 3 -40.03 2.99 -37.38
CA ARG A 3 -40.56 3.91 -36.33
C ARG A 3 -39.73 3.65 -35.05
N ALA A 4 -38.67 4.41 -34.79
CA ALA A 4 -38.62 5.68 -34.03
C ALA A 4 -38.81 5.47 -32.50
N HIS A 5 -37.70 5.39 -31.77
CA HIS A 5 -37.61 5.56 -30.31
C HIS A 5 -37.85 7.03 -29.96
N PRO A 6 -38.53 7.36 -28.85
CA PRO A 6 -37.75 7.78 -27.67
C PRO A 6 -38.46 7.58 -26.32
N ALA A 7 -37.74 7.20 -25.26
CA ALA A 7 -38.10 7.58 -23.89
C ALA A 7 -36.96 7.24 -22.90
N TRP A 8 -36.00 8.14 -22.80
CA TRP A 8 -35.26 8.51 -21.59
C TRP A 8 -35.82 7.94 -20.26
N ALA A 9 -34.99 7.15 -19.58
CA ALA A 9 -35.03 7.02 -18.12
C ALA A 9 -33.59 6.85 -17.63
N ALA A 10 -32.85 7.96 -17.61
CA ALA A 10 -31.60 8.03 -16.88
C ALA A 10 -31.94 8.02 -15.38
N ALA A 11 -31.87 6.84 -14.76
CA ALA A 11 -31.86 6.72 -13.31
C ALA A 11 -30.48 7.16 -12.81
N VAL A 12 -30.35 8.45 -12.49
CA VAL A 12 -29.21 8.96 -11.72
C VAL A 12 -29.40 8.49 -10.29
N VAL A 13 -28.71 7.42 -9.91
CA VAL A 13 -28.53 7.06 -8.51
C VAL A 13 -27.44 7.97 -7.96
N LEU A 14 -27.84 9.07 -7.34
CA LEU A 14 -26.99 9.83 -6.42
C LEU A 14 -26.74 8.95 -5.19
N ALA A 15 -25.71 8.11 -5.26
CA ALA A 15 -25.10 7.55 -4.06
C ALA A 15 -24.35 8.66 -3.33
N ALA A 16 -25.09 9.45 -2.56
CA ALA A 16 -24.52 10.25 -1.48
C ALA A 16 -24.09 9.28 -0.37
N CYS A 17 -22.91 8.68 -0.53
CA CYS A 17 -22.21 8.08 0.59
C CYS A 17 -21.21 9.13 1.06
N GLY A 18 -21.36 9.59 2.30
CA GLY A 18 -20.49 10.59 2.89
C GLY A 18 -19.03 10.19 2.70
N THR A 19 -18.20 11.13 2.26
CA THR A 19 -16.76 11.03 2.33
C THR A 19 -16.39 10.81 3.78
N ALA A 20 -16.19 9.55 4.16
CA ALA A 20 -15.36 9.23 5.31
C ALA A 20 -14.03 9.99 5.13
N PRO A 21 -13.38 10.47 6.20
CA PRO A 21 -12.02 10.96 6.07
C PRO A 21 -11.23 9.89 5.32
N GLU A 22 -10.57 10.30 4.24
CA GLU A 22 -9.71 9.45 3.41
C GLU A 22 -8.90 8.56 4.36
N GLU A 23 -9.24 7.27 4.39
CA GLU A 23 -8.74 6.37 5.41
C GLU A 23 -7.26 6.17 5.10
N VAL A 24 -6.42 6.86 5.87
CA VAL A 24 -4.98 6.71 5.80
C VAL A 24 -4.67 5.22 5.97
N MET A 25 -3.79 4.72 5.11
CA MET A 25 -3.22 3.38 5.17
C MET A 25 -3.11 2.89 6.62
N THR A 26 -3.58 1.67 6.89
CA THR A 26 -3.44 1.08 8.21
C THR A 26 -1.98 0.82 8.55
N TRP A 27 -1.64 0.76 9.84
CA TRP A 27 -0.27 0.45 10.26
C TRP A 27 0.21 -0.92 9.75
N GLN A 28 -0.71 -1.87 9.57
CA GLN A 28 -0.41 -3.20 9.05
C GLN A 28 -0.04 -3.14 7.56
N GLU A 29 -0.81 -2.40 6.77
CA GLU A 29 -0.49 -2.16 5.36
C GLU A 29 0.84 -1.43 5.22
N PHE A 30 1.12 -0.43 6.06
CA PHE A 30 2.41 0.25 6.06
C PHE A 30 3.58 -0.71 6.34
N VAL A 31 3.45 -1.55 7.36
CA VAL A 31 4.47 -2.57 7.68
C VAL A 31 4.69 -3.50 6.49
N ASP A 32 3.62 -4.00 5.88
CA ASP A 32 3.70 -4.95 4.77
C ASP A 32 4.35 -4.31 3.53
N VAL A 33 3.97 -3.08 3.18
CA VAL A 33 4.58 -2.33 2.06
C VAL A 33 6.06 -2.04 2.35
N TYR A 34 6.39 -1.56 3.55
CA TYR A 34 7.77 -1.23 3.91
C TYR A 34 8.68 -2.47 3.89
N VAL A 35 8.20 -3.60 4.41
CA VAL A 35 8.91 -4.88 4.32
C VAL A 35 9.10 -5.31 2.86
N GLY A 36 8.09 -5.12 2.01
CA GLY A 36 8.19 -5.37 0.57
C GLY A 36 9.28 -4.53 -0.09
N LEU A 37 9.30 -3.22 0.19
CA LEU A 37 10.31 -2.28 -0.33
C LEU A 37 11.71 -2.66 0.16
N ARG A 38 11.88 -2.91 1.46
CA ARG A 38 13.17 -3.28 2.05
C ARG A 38 13.68 -4.62 1.50
N THR A 39 12.79 -5.59 1.32
CA THR A 39 13.14 -6.88 0.70
C THR A 39 13.56 -6.71 -0.76
N ALA A 40 12.87 -5.85 -1.51
CA ALA A 40 13.19 -5.57 -2.91
C ALA A 40 14.57 -4.88 -3.05
N GLU A 41 14.89 -3.95 -2.14
CA GLU A 41 16.18 -3.29 -2.03
C GLU A 41 17.30 -4.27 -1.68
N LEU A 42 17.13 -5.10 -0.64
CA LEU A 42 18.14 -6.08 -0.20
C LEU A 42 18.41 -7.18 -1.24
N ARG A 43 17.44 -7.45 -2.13
CA ARG A 43 17.60 -8.38 -3.27
C ARG A 43 18.22 -7.72 -4.50
N SER A 44 18.53 -6.42 -4.45
CA SER A 44 19.23 -5.70 -5.51
C SER A 44 20.75 -5.82 -5.29
N PRO A 45 21.56 -6.07 -6.33
CA PRO A 45 23.01 -6.21 -6.20
C PRO A 45 23.69 -5.02 -5.51
N ASP A 46 23.20 -3.81 -5.75
CA ASP A 46 23.76 -2.58 -5.20
C ASP A 46 23.08 -2.15 -3.89
N THR A 47 22.15 -2.94 -3.36
CA THR A 47 21.30 -2.55 -2.21
C THR A 47 20.57 -1.23 -2.45
N VAL A 48 20.19 -0.97 -3.71
CA VAL A 48 19.40 0.19 -4.12
C VAL A 48 18.15 -0.31 -4.82
N ILE A 49 16.99 0.19 -4.42
CA ILE A 49 15.73 -0.07 -5.10
C ILE A 49 15.59 0.87 -6.31
N THR A 50 15.40 0.29 -7.49
CA THR A 50 15.10 1.07 -8.70
C THR A 50 13.65 1.58 -8.65
N GLU A 51 13.35 2.68 -9.33
CA GLU A 51 11.99 3.22 -9.43
C GLU A 51 11.00 2.17 -9.94
N ALA A 52 11.31 1.48 -11.03
CA ALA A 52 10.45 0.43 -11.56
C ALA A 52 10.17 -0.71 -10.56
N ARG A 53 11.13 -1.03 -9.68
CA ARG A 53 10.94 -2.07 -8.65
C ARG A 53 10.16 -1.53 -7.46
N ARG A 54 10.35 -0.27 -7.07
CA ARG A 54 9.52 0.43 -6.08
C ARG A 54 8.07 0.45 -6.56
N ASP A 55 7.81 0.91 -7.77
CA ASP A 55 6.48 0.99 -8.36
C ASP A 55 5.81 -0.39 -8.41
N SER A 56 6.58 -1.43 -8.78
CA SER A 56 6.07 -2.79 -8.77
C SER A 56 5.63 -3.26 -7.38
N VAL A 57 6.37 -2.90 -6.32
CA VAL A 57 5.96 -3.20 -4.94
C VAL A 57 4.70 -2.42 -4.57
N LEU A 58 4.66 -1.11 -4.82
CA LEU A 58 3.50 -0.28 -4.48
C LEU A 58 2.22 -0.78 -5.15
N VAL A 59 2.29 -1.12 -6.45
CA VAL A 59 1.18 -1.71 -7.21
C VAL A 59 0.75 -3.06 -6.63
N ALA A 60 1.69 -3.91 -6.20
CA ALA A 60 1.36 -5.21 -5.61
C ALA A 60 0.58 -5.09 -4.29
N HIS A 61 0.76 -3.98 -3.59
CA HIS A 61 0.04 -3.66 -2.35
C HIS A 61 -1.20 -2.77 -2.58
N GLY A 62 -1.44 -2.30 -3.81
CA GLY A 62 -2.57 -1.42 -4.12
C GLY A 62 -2.45 -0.02 -3.52
N VAL A 63 -1.22 0.44 -3.24
CA VAL A 63 -0.94 1.73 -2.61
C VAL A 63 -0.13 2.63 -3.53
N THR A 64 -0.10 3.92 -3.22
CA THR A 64 0.71 4.94 -3.88
C THR A 64 1.85 5.41 -2.99
N GLU A 65 2.80 6.17 -3.55
CA GLU A 65 3.84 6.84 -2.75
C GLU A 65 3.23 7.91 -1.82
N GLU A 66 2.16 8.58 -2.26
CA GLU A 66 1.44 9.57 -1.45
C GLU A 66 0.80 8.93 -0.22
N ASP A 67 0.29 7.71 -0.31
CA ASP A 67 -0.26 6.99 0.85
C ASP A 67 0.81 6.72 1.93
N LEU A 68 2.03 6.38 1.51
CA LEU A 68 3.17 6.17 2.43
C LEU A 68 3.60 7.49 3.08
N LEU A 69 3.65 8.57 2.31
CA LEU A 69 3.97 9.90 2.82
C LEU A 69 2.89 10.38 3.80
N ALA A 70 1.61 10.23 3.46
CA ALA A 70 0.49 10.61 4.32
C ALA A 70 0.47 9.81 5.64
N PHE A 71 0.86 8.53 5.62
CA PHE A 71 1.07 7.76 6.84
C PHE A 71 2.20 8.32 7.70
N ALA A 72 3.36 8.58 7.10
CA ALA A 72 4.52 9.12 7.79
C ALA A 72 4.26 10.52 8.37
N GLU A 73 3.57 11.39 7.63
CA GLU A 73 3.18 12.72 8.09
C GLU A 73 2.20 12.65 9.28
N ARG A 74 1.28 11.68 9.26
CA ARG A 74 0.27 11.54 10.32
C ARG A 74 0.83 10.97 11.61
N TYR A 75 1.70 9.98 11.51
CA TYR A 75 2.11 9.17 12.65
C TYR A 75 3.59 9.28 13.00
N GLY A 76 4.43 9.84 12.12
CA GLY A 76 5.88 9.88 12.28
C GLY A 76 6.36 10.58 13.55
N ASP A 77 5.66 11.62 14.00
CA ASP A 77 5.99 12.34 15.24
C ASP A 77 5.53 11.61 16.52
N ASN A 78 4.67 10.59 16.38
CA ASN A 78 4.24 9.76 17.50
C ASN A 78 5.24 8.62 17.73
N VAL A 79 6.31 8.92 18.47
CA VAL A 79 7.42 7.98 18.74
C VAL A 79 6.92 6.65 19.29
N SER A 80 6.05 6.63 20.31
CA SER A 80 5.58 5.38 20.91
C SER A 80 4.75 4.51 19.95
N PHE A 81 4.01 5.14 19.02
CA PHE A 81 3.33 4.41 17.97
C PHE A 81 4.32 3.86 16.94
N MET A 82 5.25 4.69 16.48
CA MET A 82 6.24 4.30 15.48
C MET A 82 7.22 3.23 15.99
N GLU A 83 7.55 3.21 17.28
CA GLU A 83 8.29 2.10 17.91
C GLU A 83 7.59 0.76 17.70
N GLY A 84 6.26 0.73 17.82
CA GLY A 84 5.45 -0.46 17.54
C GLY A 84 5.48 -0.86 16.06
N VAL A 85 5.39 0.11 15.16
CA VAL A 85 5.49 -0.10 13.70
C VAL A 85 6.87 -0.68 13.34
N TRP A 86 7.95 -0.08 13.82
CA TRP A 86 9.31 -0.55 13.56
C TRP A 86 9.58 -1.93 14.14
N SER A 87 9.11 -2.19 15.36
CA SER A 87 9.19 -3.53 15.96
C SER A 87 8.49 -4.58 15.10
N ALA A 88 7.33 -4.24 14.52
CA ALA A 88 6.61 -5.14 13.62
C ALA A 88 7.37 -5.37 12.30
N VAL A 89 7.96 -4.32 11.72
CA VAL A 89 8.83 -4.43 10.54
C VAL A 89 10.01 -5.36 10.84
N GLU A 90 10.72 -5.14 11.94
CA GLU A 90 11.88 -5.94 12.33
C GLU A 90 11.52 -7.41 12.51
N ASN A 91 10.43 -7.69 13.24
CA ASN A 91 9.95 -9.05 13.44
C ASN A 91 9.63 -9.73 12.10
N ARG A 92 8.95 -9.05 11.19
CA ARG A 92 8.64 -9.60 9.87
C ARG A 92 9.90 -9.85 9.03
N MET A 93 10.88 -8.94 9.09
CA MET A 93 12.16 -9.12 8.40
C MET A 93 12.94 -10.32 8.96
N VAL A 94 12.97 -10.49 10.29
CA VAL A 94 13.57 -11.65 10.95
C VAL A 94 12.86 -12.93 10.53
N GLU A 95 11.53 -12.95 10.54
CA GLU A 95 10.73 -14.08 10.07
C GLU A 95 11.05 -14.45 8.62
N LEU A 96 11.10 -13.46 7.71
CA LEU A 96 11.43 -13.69 6.31
C LEU A 96 12.85 -14.23 6.12
N SER A 97 13.82 -13.80 6.95
CA SER A 97 15.18 -14.32 6.92
C SER A 97 15.32 -15.71 7.55
N SER A 98 14.45 -16.03 8.51
CA SER A 98 14.45 -17.29 9.26
C SER A 98 13.64 -18.37 8.57
N ARG A 99 12.73 -18.02 7.65
CA ARG A 99 12.02 -18.98 6.81
C ARG A 99 13.05 -19.78 6.00
N PRO A 100 13.15 -21.10 6.22
CA PRO A 100 14.06 -21.94 5.47
C PRO A 100 13.52 -22.19 4.06
N ASP A 101 13.62 -21.17 3.20
CA ASP A 101 13.37 -21.28 1.76
C ASP A 101 14.66 -20.94 0.99
N SER A 102 15.29 -21.77 0.17
CA SER A 102 15.20 -23.21 -0.09
C SER A 102 16.51 -23.55 -0.81
N VAL A 103 17.24 -24.59 -0.40
CA VAL A 103 18.26 -25.19 -1.28
C VAL A 103 17.51 -25.71 -2.50
N GLY A 104 17.72 -25.07 -3.63
CA GLY A 104 17.25 -25.46 -4.96
C GLY A 104 18.24 -24.94 -5.98
#